data_AF-A0A1N7SFW1-F1
#
_entry.id   AF-A0A1N7SFW1-F1
#
_cell.length_a   1.000
_cell.length_b   1.000
_cell.length_c   1.000
_cell.angle_alpha   90.00
_cell.angle_beta   90.00
_cell.angle_gamma   90.00
#
_symmetry.space_group_name_H-M   'P 1'
#
loop_
_entity.id
_entity.type
_entity.pdbx_description
1 polymer ?
#
loop_
_entity_poly.entity_id
_entity_poly.type
_entity_poly.pdbx_seq_one_letter_code
_entity_poly.pdbx_strand_id
1 'polypeptide(L)'
;MQEGISAPEPVVVASVTDARWADSGHTAIDCMVKFANHPFVSCAVPFHACADDPADYGRQLYADLTAGKYGPIADFEPENGA
;
A
#
# COMPACT_ATOMS: atom_id res chain seq x y z
N MET A 1 12.00 -14.12 -32.10
CA MET A 1 12.54 -13.06 -31.22
C MET A 1 11.41 -12.75 -30.26
N GLN A 2 11.47 -13.32 -29.05
CA GLN A 2 10.42 -13.11 -28.05
C GLN A 2 10.75 -11.79 -27.39
N GLU A 3 9.90 -10.79 -27.62
CA GLU A 3 10.08 -9.42 -27.13
C GLU A 3 10.30 -9.51 -25.62
N GLY A 4 11.45 -9.01 -25.17
CA GLY A 4 11.83 -9.03 -23.78
C GLY A 4 10.77 -8.27 -23.00
N ILE A 5 9.97 -8.99 -22.23
CA ILE A 5 9.17 -8.38 -21.17
C ILE A 5 10.18 -7.71 -20.23
N SER A 6 10.44 -6.43 -20.46
CA SER A 6 11.18 -5.61 -19.51
C SER A 6 10.52 -5.85 -18.16
N ALA A 7 11.32 -6.23 -17.15
CA ALA A 7 10.79 -6.38 -15.80
C ALA A 7 9.91 -5.15 -15.49
N PRO A 8 8.71 -5.33 -14.92
CA PRO A 8 7.84 -4.19 -14.65
C PRO A 8 8.66 -3.15 -13.87
N GLU A 9 8.64 -1.90 -14.33
CA GLU A 9 9.36 -0.83 -13.66
C GLU A 9 8.99 -0.83 -12.17
N PRO A 10 9.95 -0.61 -11.26
CA PRO A 10 9.67 -0.64 -9.83
C PRO A 10 8.55 0.38 -9.54
N VAL A 11 7.48 -0.07 -8.89
CA VAL A 11 6.35 0.78 -8.54
C VAL A 11 6.84 1.85 -7.56
N VAL A 12 6.72 3.13 -7.94
CA VAL A 12 7.14 4.26 -7.11
C VAL A 12 5.91 4.85 -6.42
N VAL A 13 5.88 4.76 -5.09
CA VAL A 13 4.85 5.39 -4.27
C VAL A 13 5.14 6.88 -4.16
N ALA A 14 4.22 7.71 -4.65
CA ALA A 14 4.30 9.17 -4.53
C ALA A 14 3.85 9.65 -3.15
N SER A 15 2.72 9.14 -2.67
CA SER A 15 2.13 9.52 -1.38
C SER A 15 1.18 8.42 -0.89
N VAL A 16 1.09 8.29 0.43
CA VAL A 16 0.10 7.45 1.10
C VAL A 16 -0.74 8.34 2.01
N THR A 17 -2.05 8.13 2.00
CA THR A 17 -3.02 8.84 2.83
C THR A 17 -4.01 7.83 3.41
N ASP A 18 -4.76 8.22 4.45
CA ASP A 18 -5.81 7.36 5.03
C ASP A 18 -5.28 6.00 5.52
N ALA A 19 -4.05 5.98 6.04
CA ALA A 19 -3.45 4.75 6.56
C ALA A 19 -4.15 4.33 7.86
N ARG A 20 -4.70 3.13 7.87
CA ARG A 20 -5.43 2.54 8.99
C ARG A 20 -5.09 1.05 9.10
N TRP A 21 -4.98 0.53 10.31
CA TRP A 21 -4.92 -0.90 10.53
C TRP A 21 -6.19 -1.59 10.04
N ALA A 22 -6.04 -2.58 9.17
CA ALA A 22 -7.15 -3.36 8.61
C ALA A 22 -7.77 -4.32 9.65
N ASP A 23 -7.03 -4.63 10.71
CA ASP A 23 -7.42 -5.54 11.77
C ASP A 23 -6.80 -5.15 13.12
N SER A 24 -7.43 -5.58 14.21
CA SER A 24 -6.95 -5.31 15.58
C SER A 24 -5.66 -6.05 15.95
N GLY A 25 -5.26 -7.05 15.16
CA GLY A 25 -3.97 -7.75 15.29
C GLY A 25 -2.81 -7.02 14.62
N HIS A 26 -3.08 -5.89 13.94
CA HIS A 26 -2.08 -5.12 13.19
C HIS A 26 -1.33 -5.99 12.17
N THR A 27 -2.05 -6.85 11.46
CA THR A 27 -1.46 -7.75 10.44
C THR A 27 -1.43 -7.12 9.06
N ALA A 28 -2.33 -6.16 8.80
CA ALA A 28 -2.39 -5.42 7.56
C ALA A 28 -2.84 -3.96 7.76
N ILE A 29 -2.54 -3.11 6.79
CA ILE A 29 -2.85 -1.68 6.77
C ILE A 29 -3.60 -1.36 5.49
N ASP A 30 -4.84 -0.88 5.63
CA ASP A 30 -5.58 -0.28 4.53
C ASP A 30 -5.15 1.18 4.38
N CYS A 31 -4.87 1.60 3.14
CA CYS A 31 -4.50 2.97 2.86
C CYS A 31 -4.83 3.37 1.43
N MET A 32 -4.82 4.66 1.17
CA MET A 32 -4.92 5.23 -0.17
C MET A 32 -3.51 5.53 -0.70
N VAL A 33 -3.09 4.81 -1.74
CA VAL A 33 -1.76 4.94 -2.33
C VAL A 33 -1.86 5.65 -3.66
N LYS A 34 -1.03 6.68 -3.85
CA LYS A 34 -0.82 7.31 -5.14
C LYS A 34 0.52 6.88 -5.70
N PHE A 35 0.52 6.38 -6.93
CA PHE A 35 1.73 5.96 -7.63
C PHE A 35 2.27 7.10 -8.49
N ALA A 36 3.58 7.34 -8.46
CA ALA A 36 4.24 8.39 -9.24
C ALA A 36 4.41 7.98 -10.71
N ASN A 37 4.65 6.69 -10.96
CA ASN A 37 5.02 6.16 -12.27
C ASN A 37 3.97 5.21 -12.87
N HIS A 38 2.71 5.25 -12.39
CA HIS A 38 1.66 4.41 -12.95
C HIS A 38 0.88 5.15 -14.05
N PRO A 39 1.02 4.79 -15.34
CA PRO A 39 0.48 5.57 -16.45
C PRO A 39 -1.05 5.65 -16.50
N PHE A 40 -1.73 4.71 -15.84
CA PHE A 40 -3.20 4.62 -15.83
C PHE A 40 -3.86 5.06 -14.52
N VAL A 41 -3.08 5.37 -13.48
CA VAL A 41 -3.60 5.68 -12.14
C VAL A 41 -3.04 7.01 -11.69
N SER A 42 -3.82 8.08 -11.88
CA SER A 42 -3.47 9.46 -11.50
C SER A 42 -4.04 9.88 -10.15
N CYS A 43 -5.02 9.14 -9.63
CA CYS A 43 -5.62 9.31 -8.31
C CYS A 43 -5.01 8.36 -7.28
N ALA A 44 -5.20 8.67 -6.00
CA ALA A 44 -4.91 7.71 -4.94
C ALA A 44 -5.96 6.58 -5.01
N VAL A 45 -5.50 5.34 -4.93
CA VAL A 45 -6.34 4.14 -4.99
C VAL A 45 -6.25 3.37 -3.68
N PRO A 46 -7.33 2.68 -3.27
CA PRO A 46 -7.29 1.85 -2.08
C PRO A 46 -6.28 0.71 -2.28
N PHE A 47 -5.46 0.49 -1.27
CA PHE A 47 -4.43 -0.53 -1.25
C PHE A 47 -4.38 -1.20 0.13
N HIS A 48 -4.26 -2.52 0.12
CA HIS A 48 -4.15 -3.33 1.32
C HIS A 48 -2.69 -3.77 1.47
N ALA A 49 -1.93 -3.08 2.33
CA ALA A 49 -0.53 -3.39 2.57
C ALA A 49 -0.41 -4.42 3.70
N CYS A 50 0.21 -5.56 3.43
CA CYS A 50 0.47 -6.57 4.45
C CYS A 50 1.90 -7.12 4.37
N ALA A 51 2.39 -7.66 5.49
CA ALA A 51 3.73 -8.24 5.55
C ALA A 51 3.88 -9.47 4.65
N ASP A 52 2.79 -10.20 4.43
CA ASP A 52 2.71 -11.41 3.61
C ASP A 52 2.26 -11.14 2.16
N ASP A 53 2.26 -9.87 1.72
CA ASP A 53 1.85 -9.52 0.36
C ASP A 53 2.72 -10.28 -0.65
N PRO A 54 2.15 -10.93 -1.68
CA PRO A 54 2.94 -11.67 -2.66
C PRO A 54 3.87 -10.78 -3.47
N ALA A 55 3.53 -9.50 -3.65
CA ALA A 55 4.34 -8.54 -4.36
C ALA A 55 5.32 -7.80 -3.44
N ASP A 56 6.57 -7.64 -3.90
CA ASP A 56 7.62 -6.95 -3.15
C ASP A 56 7.22 -5.54 -2.71
N TYR A 57 6.48 -4.82 -3.56
CA TYR A 57 6.07 -3.45 -3.27
C TYR A 57 5.05 -3.37 -2.13
N GLY A 58 4.15 -4.36 -1.97
CA GLY A 58 3.19 -4.41 -0.87
C GLY A 58 3.90 -4.60 0.47
N ARG A 59 4.88 -5.51 0.51
CA ARG A 59 5.73 -5.74 1.69
C ARG A 59 6.56 -4.51 2.06
N GLN A 60 7.17 -3.86 1.06
CA GLN A 60 7.95 -2.65 1.29
C GLN A 60 7.08 -1.49 1.79
N LEU A 61 5.87 -1.34 1.24
CA LEU A 61 4.92 -0.33 1.66
C LEU A 61 4.47 -0.56 3.11
N TYR A 62 4.17 -1.79 3.49
CA TYR A 62 3.86 -2.15 4.88
C TYR A 62 5.01 -1.81 5.83
N ALA A 63 6.25 -2.17 5.48
CA ALA A 63 7.43 -1.83 6.27
C ALA A 63 7.64 -0.31 6.39
N ASP A 64 7.43 0.45 5.31
CA ASP A 64 7.55 1.91 5.31
C ASP A 64 6.46 2.58 6.17
N LEU A 65 5.22 2.08 6.10
CA LEU A 65 4.10 2.57 6.91
C LEU A 65 4.33 2.30 8.39
N THR A 66 4.71 1.07 8.75
CA THR A 66 5.02 0.69 10.13
C THR A 66 6.26 1.41 10.69
N ALA A 67 7.21 1.78 9.83
CA ALA A 67 8.33 2.65 10.19
C ALA A 67 7.92 4.14 10.37
N GLY A 68 6.67 4.51 10.08
CA GLY A 68 6.16 5.87 10.22
C GLY A 68 6.58 6.84 9.11
N LYS A 69 7.08 6.34 7.97
CA LYS A 69 7.57 7.15 6.85
C LYS A 69 6.49 8.07 6.25
N TYR A 70 5.24 7.62 6.27
CA TYR A 70 4.09 8.33 5.71
C TYR A 70 3.18 8.97 6.77
N GLY A 71 3.61 8.98 8.04
CA GLY A 71 2.81 9.47 9.16
C GLY A 71 2.21 8.35 10.01
N PRO A 72 1.36 8.71 10.98
CA PRO A 72 0.74 7.74 11.88
C PRO A 72 -0.29 6.87 11.15
N ILE A 73 -0.37 5.61 11.54
CA ILE A 73 -1.40 4.67 11.11
C ILE A 73 -2.54 4.77 12.12
N ALA A 74 -3.76 5.03 11.65
CA ALA A 74 -4.94 5.03 12.50
C ALA A 74 -5.26 3.62 13.00
N ASP A 75 -5.78 3.51 14.22
CA ASP A 75 -6.27 2.24 14.75
C ASP A 75 -7.40 1.65 13.88
N PHE A 76 -7.49 0.33 13.88
CA PHE A 76 -8.61 -0.39 13.31
C PHE A 76 -9.89 0.05 14.04
N GLU A 77 -10.83 0.67 13.33
CA GLU A 77 -12.21 0.71 13.80
C GLU A 77 -13.05 -0.17 12.88
N PRO A 78 -13.68 -1.22 13.45
CA PRO A 78 -14.66 -1.99 12.70
C PRO A 78 -15.77 -1.04 12.31
N GLU A 79 -16.14 -1.04 11.04
CA GLU A 79 -17.33 -0.34 10.55
C GLU A 79 -18.50 -0.78 11.43
N ASN A 80 -18.98 0.16 12.25
CA ASN A 80 -19.88 -0.05 13.38
C ASN A 80 -20.76 -1.29 13.25
N GLY A 81 -20.57 -2.26 14.15
CA GLY A 81 -21.54 -3.32 14.37
C GLY A 81 -22.88 -2.69 14.79
N ALA A 82 -23.79 -2.58 13.82
CA ALA A 82 -25.19 -2.24 14.02
C ALA A 82 -26.01 -3.49 14.39
#